data_AF-A0A7D3XAD9-F1
#
_entry.id   AF-A0A7D3XAD9-F1
#
_cell.length_a   1.000
_cell.length_b   1.000
_cell.length_c   1.000
_cell.angle_alpha   90.00
_cell.angle_beta   90.00
_cell.angle_gamma   90.00
#
_symmetry.space_group_name_H-M   'P 1'
#
loop_
_entity.id
_entity.type
_entity.pdbx_description
1 polymer ?
#
loop_
_entity_poly.entity_id
_entity_poly.type
_entity_poly.pdbx_seq_one_letter_code
_entity_poly.pdbx_strand_id
1 'polypeptide(L)'
;MNRILDSYLRHSLKCDIAISIVIVGVLHFWAGRLPLSSFERGSVISSLAGTAVSLAGFILAALTIIVTFRANVASKGIMESMSGMEIIFNGPAYRDIVGVFKGAIIGLVICTLVLYLGMIFGANLPLRWISLLSVVGLIEIILSITRCLYILFRVVEIDFKK
;
A
#
# COMPACT_ATOMS: atom_id res chain seq x y z
N MET A 1 -17.55 2.66 -12.99
CA MET A 1 -16.54 2.71 -11.92
C MET A 1 -16.74 4.03 -11.20
N ASN A 2 -17.00 4.04 -9.89
CA ASN A 2 -17.33 5.28 -9.18
C ASN A 2 -16.16 6.26 -9.33
N ARG A 3 -16.42 7.47 -9.87
CA ARG A 3 -15.40 8.52 -10.16
C ARG A 3 -14.44 8.78 -8.99
N ILE A 4 -14.93 8.57 -7.77
CA ILE A 4 -14.19 8.77 -6.51
C ILE A 4 -13.08 7.72 -6.36
N LEU A 5 -13.36 6.45 -6.69
CA LEU A 5 -12.40 5.36 -6.55
C LEU A 5 -11.29 5.45 -7.61
N ASP A 6 -11.66 5.80 -8.85
CA ASP A 6 -10.69 6.01 -9.94
C ASP A 6 -9.77 7.19 -9.66
N SER A 7 -10.31 8.27 -9.08
CA SER A 7 -9.49 9.42 -8.70
C SER A 7 -8.50 9.08 -7.57
N TYR A 8 -8.90 8.24 -6.60
CA TYR A 8 -8.02 7.77 -5.52
C TYR A 8 -6.91 6.86 -6.05
N LEU A 9 -7.24 5.91 -6.94
CA LEU A 9 -6.26 5.00 -7.52
C LEU A 9 -5.27 5.71 -8.44
N ARG A 10 -5.69 6.76 -9.16
CA ARG A 10 -4.84 7.53 -10.09
C ARG A 10 -3.85 8.46 -9.39
N HIS A 11 -4.12 8.86 -8.15
CA HIS A 11 -3.26 9.73 -7.33
C HIS A 11 -2.90 9.12 -5.98
N SER A 12 -2.77 7.79 -5.93
CA SER A 12 -2.52 6.99 -4.73
C SER A 12 -1.46 7.58 -3.79
N LEU A 13 -0.30 7.97 -4.32
CA LEU A 13 0.78 8.58 -3.52
C LEU A 13 0.42 9.94 -2.90
N LYS A 14 -0.28 10.82 -3.64
CA LYS A 14 -0.68 12.13 -3.10
C LYS A 14 -1.80 11.98 -2.07
N CYS A 15 -2.70 11.03 -2.29
CA CYS A 15 -3.76 10.71 -1.35
C CYS A 15 -3.21 10.08 -0.08
N ASP A 16 -2.23 9.17 -0.14
CA ASP A 16 -1.62 8.56 1.05
C ASP A 16 -0.84 9.58 1.88
N ILE A 17 -0.15 10.53 1.24
CA ILE A 17 0.51 11.64 1.95
C ILE A 17 -0.54 12.54 2.63
N ALA A 18 -1.62 12.90 1.93
CA ALA A 18 -2.69 13.71 2.51
C ALA A 18 -3.40 12.99 3.66
N ILE A 19 -3.66 11.69 3.51
CA ILE A 19 -4.25 10.84 4.55
C ILE A 19 -3.30 10.71 5.73
N SER A 20 -2.01 10.51 5.50
CA SER A 20 -0.99 10.48 6.55
C SER A 20 -0.95 11.79 7.34
N ILE A 21 -0.98 12.95 6.67
CA ILE A 21 -1.01 14.27 7.32
C ILE A 21 -2.29 14.45 8.15
N VAL A 22 -3.45 14.08 7.60
CA VAL A 22 -4.74 14.18 8.29
C VAL A 22 -4.79 13.25 9.50
N ILE A 23 -4.32 12.00 9.35
CA ILE A 23 -4.29 11.01 10.43
C ILE A 23 -3.32 11.43 11.52
N VAL A 24 -2.12 11.92 11.16
CA VAL A 24 -1.15 12.46 12.13
C VAL A 24 -1.75 13.66 12.87
N GLY A 25 -2.44 14.57 12.16
CA GLY A 25 -3.09 15.73 12.78
C GLY A 25 -4.22 15.35 13.74
N VAL A 26 -5.11 14.45 13.32
CA VAL A 26 -6.24 13.95 14.13
C VAL A 26 -5.71 13.17 15.34
N LEU A 27 -4.76 12.26 15.14
CA LEU A 27 -4.17 11.51 16.23
C LEU A 27 -3.35 12.40 17.17
N HIS A 28 -2.65 13.42 16.68
CA HIS A 28 -1.99 14.40 17.55
C HIS A 28 -3.01 15.12 18.45
N PHE A 29 -4.18 15.48 17.91
CA PHE A 29 -5.27 16.09 18.68
C PHE A 29 -5.89 15.11 19.70
N TRP A 30 -6.05 13.83 19.35
CA TRP A 30 -6.68 12.80 20.18
C TRP A 30 -5.71 12.08 21.14
N ALA A 31 -4.40 12.21 20.94
CA ALA A 31 -3.38 11.53 21.74
C ALA A 31 -3.34 11.95 23.21
N GLY A 32 -4.00 13.05 23.59
CA GLY A 32 -4.23 13.38 24.99
C GLY A 32 -5.25 12.49 25.70
N ARG A 33 -6.05 11.70 24.96
CA ARG A 33 -7.10 10.82 25.50
C ARG A 33 -6.81 9.32 25.36
N LEU A 34 -5.72 8.94 24.71
CA LEU A 34 -5.34 7.53 24.56
C LEU A 34 -4.58 7.07 25.81
N PRO A 35 -5.06 6.06 26.55
CA PRO A 35 -4.32 5.47 27.65
C PRO A 35 -3.14 4.69 27.07
N LEU A 36 -2.01 5.38 26.88
CA LEU A 36 -0.75 4.77 26.50
C LEU A 36 -0.22 4.01 27.70
N SER A 37 -0.58 2.72 27.81
CA SER A 37 0.07 1.82 28.75
C SER A 37 1.55 1.67 28.36
N SER A 38 2.37 1.21 29.31
CA SER A 38 3.78 0.89 29.11
C SER A 38 3.95 -0.32 28.18
N PHE A 39 3.56 -0.17 26.92
CA PHE A 39 3.77 -1.15 25.87
C PHE A 39 5.26 -1.23 25.55
N GLU A 40 5.74 -2.43 25.23
CA GLU A 40 7.09 -2.65 24.73
C GLU A 40 7.28 -1.98 23.37
N ARG A 41 7.68 -0.70 23.41
CA ARG A 41 7.84 0.18 22.24
C ARG A 41 8.68 -0.44 21.12
N GLY A 42 9.79 -1.08 21.50
CA GLY A 42 10.76 -1.61 20.56
C GLY A 42 10.22 -2.82 19.79
N SER A 43 9.53 -3.74 20.48
CA SER A 43 9.03 -4.97 19.86
C SER A 43 7.93 -4.64 18.85
N VAL A 44 6.96 -3.79 19.20
CA VAL A 44 5.86 -3.40 18.29
C VAL A 44 6.39 -2.71 17.03
N ILE A 45 7.26 -1.71 17.17
CA ILE A 45 7.81 -0.99 16.00
C ILE A 45 8.61 -1.94 15.12
N SER A 46 9.44 -2.80 15.71
CA SER A 46 10.24 -3.77 14.94
C SER A 46 9.37 -4.77 14.20
N SER A 47 8.27 -5.24 14.80
CA SER A 47 7.29 -6.12 14.15
C SER A 47 6.55 -5.42 13.02
N LEU A 48 6.14 -4.16 13.21
CA LEU A 48 5.48 -3.38 12.15
C LEU A 48 6.43 -3.13 10.97
N ALA A 49 7.68 -2.74 11.25
CA ALA A 49 8.69 -2.52 10.22
C ALA A 49 8.97 -3.81 9.45
N GLY A 50 9.14 -4.94 10.14
CA GLY A 50 9.33 -6.25 9.51
C GLY A 50 8.13 -6.67 8.65
N THR A 51 6.91 -6.42 9.13
CA THR A 51 5.67 -6.69 8.39
C THR A 51 5.60 -5.83 7.12
N ALA A 52 5.90 -4.53 7.22
CA ALA A 52 5.92 -3.62 6.06
C ALA A 52 6.92 -4.07 4.99
N VAL A 53 8.15 -4.45 5.37
CA VAL A 53 9.16 -4.99 4.44
C VAL A 53 8.68 -6.28 3.78
N SER A 54 8.16 -7.22 4.57
CA SER A 54 7.69 -8.50 4.07
C SER A 54 6.57 -8.31 3.03
N LEU A 55 5.61 -7.42 3.32
CA LEU A 55 4.52 -7.10 2.41
C LEU A 55 4.99 -6.37 1.15
N ALA A 56 5.96 -5.46 1.26
CA ALA A 56 6.57 -4.82 0.10
C ALA A 56 7.20 -5.87 -0.84
N GLY A 57 7.90 -6.86 -0.28
CA GLY A 57 8.44 -8.00 -1.03
C GLY A 57 7.35 -8.84 -1.70
N PHE A 58 6.28 -9.16 -0.98
CA PHE A 58 5.13 -9.89 -1.53
C PHE A 58 4.46 -9.14 -2.69
N ILE A 59 4.23 -7.84 -2.55
CA ILE A 59 3.62 -7.00 -3.60
C ILE A 59 4.56 -6.89 -4.81
N LEU A 60 5.88 -6.82 -4.59
CA LEU A 60 6.87 -6.83 -5.68
C LEU A 60 6.87 -8.16 -6.45
N ALA A 61 6.75 -9.29 -5.75
CA ALA A 61 6.61 -10.59 -6.39
C ALA A 61 5.32 -10.67 -7.23
N ALA A 62 4.19 -10.21 -6.68
CA ALA A 62 2.92 -10.14 -7.41
C ALA A 62 3.03 -9.23 -8.65
N LEU A 63 3.69 -8.07 -8.53
CA LEU A 63 3.95 -7.18 -9.67
C LEU A 63 4.81 -7.86 -10.74
N THR A 64 5.81 -8.65 -10.35
CA THR A 64 6.68 -9.38 -11.28
C THR A 64 5.88 -10.41 -12.08
N ILE A 65 4.97 -11.13 -11.42
CA ILE A 65 4.02 -12.05 -12.07
C ILE A 65 3.16 -11.29 -13.10
N ILE A 66 2.57 -10.15 -12.70
CA ILE A 66 1.75 -9.28 -13.56
C ILE A 66 2.54 -8.80 -14.80
N VAL A 67 3.79 -8.36 -14.64
CA VAL A 67 4.65 -7.91 -15.74
C VAL A 67 4.98 -9.07 -16.69
N THR A 68 5.25 -10.25 -16.14
CA THR A 68 5.59 -11.46 -16.92
C THR A 68 4.39 -11.92 -17.76
N PHE A 69 3.18 -11.91 -17.18
CA PHE A 69 1.96 -12.19 -17.91
C PHE A 69 1.75 -11.23 -19.07
N ARG A 70 1.97 -9.92 -18.86
CA ARG A 70 1.89 -8.95 -19.95
C ARG A 70 2.90 -9.24 -21.07
N ALA A 71 4.14 -9.58 -20.73
CA ALA A 71 5.15 -9.90 -21.75
C ALA A 71 4.75 -11.09 -22.63
N ASN A 72 4.08 -12.10 -22.04
CA ASN A 72 3.57 -13.25 -22.77
C ASN A 72 2.35 -12.90 -23.64
N VAL A 73 1.44 -12.06 -23.14
CA VAL A 73 0.19 -11.67 -23.83
C VAL A 73 0.39 -10.60 -24.90
N ALA A 74 1.36 -9.70 -24.74
CA ALA A 74 1.62 -8.59 -25.67
C ALA A 74 2.05 -9.03 -27.08
N SER A 75 2.33 -10.33 -27.28
CA SER A 75 2.54 -10.92 -28.61
C SER A 75 1.27 -10.99 -29.46
N LYS A 76 0.08 -10.89 -28.85
CA LYS A 76 -1.22 -10.91 -29.54
C LYS A 76 -1.82 -9.50 -29.61
N GLY A 77 -2.39 -9.13 -30.76
CA GLY A 77 -3.04 -7.83 -30.94
C GLY A 77 -4.28 -7.67 -30.06
N ILE A 78 -4.66 -6.43 -29.72
CA ILE A 78 -5.86 -6.11 -28.92
C ILE A 78 -7.14 -6.70 -29.57
N MET A 79 -7.22 -6.71 -30.90
CA MET A 79 -8.38 -7.26 -31.63
C MET A 79 -8.41 -8.80 -31.67
N GLU A 80 -7.30 -9.47 -31.33
CA GLU A 80 -7.21 -10.94 -31.23
C GLU A 80 -7.36 -11.43 -29.78
N SER A 81 -7.53 -10.51 -28.84
CA SER A 81 -7.63 -10.83 -27.41
C SER A 81 -8.99 -11.49 -27.12
N MET A 82 -8.96 -12.77 -26.75
CA MET A 82 -10.18 -13.56 -26.52
C MET A 82 -10.61 -13.64 -25.05
N SER A 83 -9.74 -13.21 -24.12
CA SER A 83 -10.05 -13.12 -22.68
C SER A 83 -10.08 -11.66 -22.20
N GLY A 84 -10.98 -11.36 -21.27
CA GLY A 84 -11.03 -10.07 -20.55
C GLY A 84 -9.71 -9.72 -19.86
N MET A 85 -8.93 -10.74 -19.47
CA MET A 85 -7.59 -10.56 -18.92
C MET A 85 -6.61 -10.00 -19.97
N GLU A 86 -6.63 -10.50 -21.22
CA GLU A 86 -5.75 -10.03 -22.30
C GLU A 86 -6.03 -8.55 -22.66
N ILE A 87 -7.31 -8.13 -22.60
CA ILE A 87 -7.74 -6.74 -22.82
C ILE A 87 -7.19 -5.80 -21.72
N ILE A 88 -7.20 -6.23 -20.45
CA ILE A 88 -6.65 -5.43 -19.34
C ILE A 88 -5.13 -5.23 -19.50
N PHE A 89 -4.41 -6.29 -19.88
CA PHE A 89 -2.95 -6.29 -20.00
C PHE A 89 -2.43 -5.52 -21.23
N ASN A 90 -3.20 -5.50 -22.31
CA ASN A 90 -2.89 -4.71 -23.50
C ASN A 90 -3.46 -3.27 -23.46
N GLY A 91 -4.39 -3.00 -22.56
CA GLY A 91 -5.04 -1.70 -22.41
C GLY A 91 -4.33 -0.71 -21.46
N PRO A 92 -4.88 0.52 -21.33
CA PRO A 92 -4.37 1.52 -20.40
C PRO A 92 -4.51 1.12 -18.91
N ALA A 93 -5.45 0.22 -18.60
CA ALA A 93 -5.69 -0.29 -17.25
C ALA A 93 -4.47 -0.98 -16.64
N TYR A 94 -3.64 -1.65 -17.45
CA TYR A 94 -2.38 -2.22 -16.98
C TYR A 94 -1.45 -1.18 -16.34
N ARG A 95 -1.33 0.00 -16.97
CA ARG A 95 -0.48 1.08 -16.46
C ARG A 95 -0.95 1.55 -15.09
N ASP A 96 -2.26 1.61 -14.89
CA ASP A 96 -2.87 2.00 -13.62
C ASP A 96 -2.64 0.94 -12.55
N ILE A 97 -2.81 -0.35 -12.88
CA ILE A 97 -2.53 -1.48 -11.98
C ILE A 97 -1.07 -1.45 -11.53
N VAL A 98 -0.11 -1.38 -12.46
CA VAL A 98 1.32 -1.29 -12.14
C VAL A 98 1.62 -0.05 -11.31
N GLY A 99 1.00 1.08 -11.63
CA GLY A 99 1.14 2.33 -10.88
C GLY A 99 0.75 2.18 -9.42
N VAL A 100 -0.38 1.52 -9.14
CA VAL A 100 -0.85 1.30 -7.77
C VAL A 100 0.06 0.34 -7.00
N PHE A 101 0.46 -0.78 -7.60
CA PHE A 101 1.39 -1.73 -6.97
C PHE A 101 2.74 -1.07 -6.67
N LYS A 102 3.29 -0.33 -7.64
CA LYS A 102 4.54 0.43 -7.44
C LYS A 102 4.39 1.47 -6.32
N GLY A 103 3.27 2.18 -6.28
CA GLY A 103 2.97 3.16 -5.23
C GLY A 103 2.93 2.52 -3.83
N ALA A 104 2.24 1.38 -3.69
CA ALA A 104 2.17 0.64 -2.44
C ALA A 104 3.56 0.13 -1.98
N ILE A 105 4.40 -0.36 -2.90
CA ILE A 105 5.77 -0.79 -2.58
C ILE A 105 6.58 0.40 -2.04
N ILE A 106 6.55 1.53 -2.75
CA ILE A 106 7.27 2.75 -2.32
C ILE A 106 6.76 3.21 -0.95
N GLY A 107 5.45 3.24 -0.74
CA GLY A 107 4.82 3.61 0.53
C GLY A 107 5.27 2.71 1.69
N LEU A 108 5.23 1.38 1.50
CA LEU A 108 5.67 0.43 2.52
C LEU A 108 7.17 0.51 2.83
N VAL A 109 8.01 0.76 1.81
CA VAL A 109 9.46 0.96 2.01
C VAL A 109 9.74 2.24 2.80
N ILE A 110 9.06 3.34 2.45
CA ILE A 110 9.16 4.60 3.20
C ILE A 110 8.65 4.42 4.63
N CYS A 111 7.51 3.75 4.81
CA CYS A 111 6.94 3.44 6.12
C CYS A 111 7.92 2.65 6.98
N THR A 112 8.57 1.63 6.40
CA THR A 112 9.63 0.86 7.07
C THR A 112 10.77 1.77 7.52
N LEU A 113 11.27 2.61 6.61
CA LEU A 113 12.38 3.51 6.88
C LEU A 113 12.03 4.48 8.01
N VAL A 114 10.83 5.06 7.99
CA VAL A 114 10.33 5.95 9.05
C VAL A 114 10.20 5.22 10.39
N LEU A 115 9.68 3.99 10.41
CA LEU A 115 9.57 3.19 11.63
C LEU A 115 10.94 2.87 12.24
N TYR A 116 11.93 2.48 11.43
CA TYR A 116 13.29 2.24 11.92
C TYR A 116 13.99 3.53 12.38
N LEU A 117 13.82 4.65 11.67
CA LEU A 117 14.31 5.95 12.14
C LEU A 117 13.66 6.33 13.48
N GLY A 118 12.35 6.11 13.63
CA GLY A 118 11.64 6.32 14.89
C GLY A 118 12.18 5.44 16.03
N MET A 119 12.66 4.24 15.72
CA MET A 119 13.33 3.36 16.70
C MET A 119 14.71 3.90 17.10
N ILE A 120 15.52 4.37 16.15
CA ILE A 120 16.86 4.95 16.40
C ILE A 120 16.75 6.24 17.23
N PHE A 121 15.83 7.14 16.87
CA PHE A 121 15.62 8.40 17.59
C PHE A 121 14.72 8.24 18.83
N GLY A 122 14.17 7.05 19.06
CA GLY A 122 13.21 6.77 20.14
C GLY A 122 13.74 7.03 21.55
N ALA A 123 15.07 7.05 21.74
CA ALA A 123 15.68 7.40 23.02
C ALA A 123 15.42 8.87 23.44
N ASN A 124 15.26 9.77 22.47
CA ASN A 124 15.06 11.21 22.70
C ASN A 124 13.61 11.66 22.50
N LEU A 125 12.71 10.75 22.07
CA LEU A 125 11.34 11.09 21.74
C LEU A 125 10.37 10.73 22.88
N PRO A 126 9.36 11.60 23.17
CA PRO A 126 8.30 11.27 24.11
C PRO A 126 7.56 9.99 23.68
N LEU A 127 7.15 9.17 24.66
CA LEU A 127 6.37 7.94 24.44
C LEU A 127 5.19 8.16 23.49
N ARG A 128 4.52 9.31 23.60
CA ARG A 128 3.41 9.72 22.75
C ARG A 128 3.74 9.69 21.25
N TRP A 129 4.90 10.21 20.85
CA TRP A 129 5.28 10.28 19.43
C TRP A 129 5.58 8.91 18.85
N ILE A 130 6.21 8.06 19.64
CA ILE A 130 6.57 6.69 19.24
C ILE A 130 5.30 5.86 19.02
N SER A 131 4.34 5.92 19.95
CA SER A 131 3.07 5.22 19.81
C SER A 131 2.23 5.74 18.64
N LEU A 132 2.22 7.06 18.42
CA LEU A 132 1.58 7.67 17.26
C LEU A 132 2.18 7.16 15.96
N LEU A 133 3.50 7.10 15.88
CA LEU A 133 4.21 6.59 14.71
C LEU A 133 3.85 5.12 14.43
N SER A 134 3.74 4.29 15.47
CA SER A 134 3.31 2.89 15.31
C SER A 134 1.89 2.78 14.76
N VAL A 135 0.94 3.59 15.27
CA VAL A 135 -0.45 3.57 14.78
C VAL A 135 -0.52 4.03 13.32
N VAL A 136 0.20 5.08 12.95
CA VAL A 136 0.27 5.56 11.57
C VAL A 136 0.85 4.49 10.66
N GLY A 137 1.96 3.85 11.07
CA GLY A 137 2.57 2.76 10.32
C GLY A 137 1.61 1.57 10.13
N LEU A 138 0.85 1.21 11.15
CA LEU A 138 -0.15 0.15 11.06
C LEU A 138 -1.25 0.49 10.04
N ILE A 139 -1.76 1.71 10.06
CA ILE A 139 -2.81 2.15 9.14
C ILE A 139 -2.28 2.17 7.70
N GLU A 140 -1.07 2.67 7.47
CA GLU A 140 -0.43 2.70 6.15
C GLU A 140 -0.26 1.29 5.58
N ILE A 141 0.15 0.33 6.42
CA ILE A 141 0.25 -1.08 6.06
C ILE A 141 -1.13 -1.62 5.63
N ILE A 142 -2.17 -1.44 6.45
CA ILE A 142 -3.51 -1.95 6.16
C ILE A 142 -4.09 -1.34 4.87
N LEU A 143 -3.94 -0.03 4.68
CA LEU A 143 -4.42 0.67 3.48
C LEU A 143 -3.71 0.17 2.23
N SER A 144 -2.38 0.03 2.29
CA SER A 144 -1.58 -0.46 1.17
C SER A 144 -1.95 -1.89 0.77
N ILE A 145 -2.10 -2.80 1.74
CA ILE A 145 -2.55 -4.17 1.47
C ILE A 145 -3.95 -4.18 0.86
N THR A 146 -4.89 -3.48 1.48
CA THR A 146 -6.31 -3.49 1.06
C THR A 146 -6.45 -3.00 -0.38
N ARG A 147 -5.71 -1.93 -0.73
CA ARG A 147 -5.69 -1.39 -2.09
C ARG A 147 -5.10 -2.37 -3.11
N CYS A 148 -4.00 -3.03 -2.78
CA CYS A 148 -3.40 -4.04 -3.67
C CYS A 148 -4.32 -5.26 -3.84
N LEU A 149 -4.92 -5.77 -2.75
CA LEU A 149 -5.86 -6.88 -2.80
C LEU A 149 -7.13 -6.53 -3.58
N TYR A 150 -7.66 -5.33 -3.41
CA TYR A 150 -8.83 -4.87 -4.15
C TYR A 150 -8.60 -4.90 -5.66
N ILE A 151 -7.45 -4.40 -6.12
CA ILE A 151 -7.10 -4.45 -7.55
C ILE A 151 -6.92 -5.89 -8.02
N LEU A 152 -6.22 -6.71 -7.24
CA LEU A 152 -6.00 -8.10 -7.59
C LEU A 152 -7.32 -8.86 -7.75
N PHE A 153 -8.25 -8.73 -6.80
CA PHE A 153 -9.57 -9.37 -6.89
C PHE A 153 -10.38 -8.85 -8.07
N ARG A 154 -10.27 -7.57 -8.42
CA ARG A 154 -10.95 -7.02 -9.61
C ARG A 154 -10.39 -7.57 -10.91
N VAL A 155 -9.07 -7.74 -11.01
CA VAL A 155 -8.44 -8.37 -12.18
C VAL A 155 -8.91 -9.82 -12.32
N VAL A 156 -8.99 -10.56 -11.22
CA VAL A 156 -9.46 -11.96 -11.19
C VAL A 156 -10.96 -12.05 -11.53
N GLU A 157 -11.81 -11.19 -10.97
CA GLU A 157 -13.26 -11.20 -11.21
C GLU A 157 -13.60 -11.02 -12.71
N ILE A 158 -12.81 -10.24 -13.44
CA ILE A 158 -13.00 -10.00 -14.89
C ILE A 158 -12.67 -11.25 -15.71
N ASP A 159 -11.75 -12.10 -15.25
CA ASP A 159 -11.46 -13.37 -15.92
C ASP A 159 -12.52 -14.45 -15.64
N PHE A 160 -13.10 -14.44 -14.43
CA PHE A 160 -14.15 -15.40 -14.03
C PHE A 160 -15.54 -15.07 -14.58
N LYS A 161 -15.86 -13.81 -14.88
CA LYS A 161 -17.10 -13.42 -15.58
C LYS A 161 -16.94 -13.65 -17.09
N LYS A 162 -17.09 -14.91 -17.50
CA LYS A 162 -17.51 -15.27 -18.87
C LYS A 162 -19.00 -15.08 -19.02
#